data_AF-A0A8J3YGR3-F1
#
_entry.id   AF-A0A8J3YGR3-F1
#
_cell.length_a   1.000
_cell.length_b   1.000
_cell.length_c   1.000
_cell.angle_alpha   90.00
_cell.angle_beta   90.00
_cell.angle_gamma   90.00
#
_symmetry.space_group_name_H-M   'P 1'
#
loop_
_entity.id
_entity.type
_entity.pdbx_description
1 polymer ?
#
loop_
_entity_poly.entity_id
_entity_poly.type
_entity_poly.pdbx_seq_one_letter_code
_entity_poly.pdbx_strand_id
1 'polypeptide(L)'
;MAGGKTSKTARASVAAGQRGAAGGVTVLGEMKFLIPLNLGKHVYVRNISTGRTEHCATDSDKLVEQLRTLATAGHAAKLRDEVKLLQQAHPDHGWDKVEAKLVSEGVFAE
;
A
#
# COMPACT_ATOMS: atom_id res chain seq x y z
N MET A 1 33.36 16.82 23.13
CA MET A 1 33.05 16.98 21.69
C MET A 1 32.39 15.69 21.20
N ALA A 2 31.14 15.79 20.77
CA ALA A 2 30.29 14.66 20.41
C ALA A 2 30.54 14.20 18.96
N GLY A 3 30.73 12.89 18.76
CA GLY A 3 30.77 12.26 17.43
C GLY A 3 29.64 11.25 17.34
N GLY A 4 28.57 11.64 16.64
CA GLY A 4 27.33 10.86 16.51
C GLY A 4 27.52 9.52 15.81
N LYS A 5 26.94 8.47 16.41
CA LYS A 5 26.85 7.13 15.83
C LYS A 5 25.84 7.12 14.69
N THR A 6 26.29 7.03 13.45
CA THR A 6 25.42 6.84 12.28
C THR A 6 25.20 5.35 12.04
N SER A 7 24.00 4.87 12.35
CA SER A 7 23.56 3.48 12.14
C SER A 7 23.61 3.07 10.65
N LYS A 8 24.24 1.93 10.38
CA LYS A 8 24.41 1.28 9.06
C LYS A 8 23.14 0.62 8.49
N THR A 9 21.94 0.99 8.94
CA THR A 9 20.68 0.36 8.51
C THR A 9 19.87 1.14 7.48
N ALA A 10 20.30 2.34 7.07
CA ALA A 10 19.47 3.20 6.20
C ALA A 10 19.59 2.95 4.69
N ARG A 11 20.45 2.04 4.21
CA ARG A 11 20.78 1.96 2.77
C ARG A 11 20.54 0.62 2.07
N ALA A 12 19.96 -0.37 2.74
CA ALA A 12 19.70 -1.70 2.14
C ALA A 12 18.28 -1.86 1.53
N SER A 13 17.34 -0.96 1.83
CA SER A 13 15.93 -1.12 1.42
C SER A 13 15.59 -0.51 0.06
N VAL A 14 16.49 0.29 -0.53
CA VAL A 14 16.20 1.05 -1.77
C VAL A 14 16.57 0.26 -3.04
N ALA A 15 17.45 -0.74 -2.96
CA ALA A 15 17.95 -1.45 -4.15
C ALA A 15 17.13 -2.67 -4.59
N ALA A 16 16.25 -3.21 -3.73
CA ALA A 16 15.50 -4.44 -4.03
C ALA A 16 14.15 -4.23 -4.74
N GLY A 17 13.67 -2.98 -4.86
CA GLY A 17 12.41 -2.66 -5.53
C GLY A 17 12.52 -2.45 -7.06
N GLN A 18 13.73 -2.38 -7.61
CA GLN A 18 13.93 -1.88 -8.99
C GLN A 18 14.02 -2.98 -10.07
N ARG A 19 14.07 -4.27 -9.71
CA ARG A 19 14.46 -5.35 -10.66
C ARG A 19 13.40 -6.40 -10.98
N GLY A 20 12.13 -6.14 -10.63
CA GLY A 20 11.01 -7.04 -10.96
C GLY A 20 9.77 -6.34 -11.53
N ALA A 21 9.80 -5.02 -11.71
CA ALA A 21 8.67 -4.25 -12.24
C ALA A 21 8.59 -4.34 -13.78
N ALA A 22 8.50 -5.55 -14.33
CA ALA A 22 7.96 -5.74 -15.67
C ALA A 22 6.43 -5.57 -15.57
N GLY A 23 5.97 -4.31 -15.61
CA GLY A 23 4.55 -3.93 -15.58
C GLY A 23 4.12 -2.95 -14.49
N GLY A 24 5.04 -2.46 -13.66
CA GLY A 24 4.70 -1.74 -12.42
C GLY A 24 5.30 -0.35 -12.27
N VAL A 25 5.56 0.42 -13.33
CA VAL A 25 5.88 1.86 -13.23
C VAL A 25 5.26 2.64 -14.40
N THR A 26 3.96 2.86 -14.30
CA THR A 26 3.23 3.95 -14.94
C THR A 26 2.45 4.58 -13.77
N VAL A 27 2.63 5.84 -13.38
CA VAL A 27 2.42 7.08 -14.15
C VAL A 27 3.21 8.22 -13.48
N LEU A 28 3.87 9.08 -14.26
CA LEU A 28 4.66 10.25 -13.83
C LEU A 28 3.84 11.41 -13.21
N GLY A 29 2.64 11.14 -12.68
CA GLY A 29 1.75 12.17 -12.11
C GLY A 29 0.62 11.66 -11.20
N GLU A 30 0.36 10.35 -11.14
CA GLU A 30 -0.63 9.80 -10.20
C GLU A 30 0.04 9.38 -8.90
N MET A 31 -0.30 10.07 -7.81
CA MET A 31 0.09 9.64 -6.47
C MET A 31 -0.71 8.39 -6.10
N LYS A 32 -0.12 7.20 -6.24
CA LYS A 32 -0.72 5.93 -5.76
C LYS A 32 -0.57 5.80 -4.25
N PHE A 33 -1.62 5.36 -3.58
CA PHE A 33 -1.57 5.01 -2.16
C PHE A 33 -1.08 3.59 -1.95
N LEU A 34 -1.36 2.71 -2.90
CA LEU A 34 -1.01 1.29 -2.86
C LEU A 34 0.04 0.97 -3.93
N ILE A 35 1.20 0.52 -3.47
CA ILE A 35 2.28 0.05 -4.35
C ILE A 35 2.42 -1.46 -4.15
N PRO A 36 1.96 -2.29 -5.10
CA PRO A 36 2.03 -3.74 -4.96
C PRO A 36 3.48 -4.22 -5.01
N LEU A 37 3.75 -5.26 -4.24
CA LEU A 37 5.03 -5.95 -4.13
C LEU A 37 4.79 -7.46 -4.23
N ASN A 38 5.81 -8.20 -4.65
CA ASN A 38 5.74 -9.65 -4.74
C ASN A 38 4.46 -10.13 -5.47
N LEU A 39 4.27 -9.62 -6.69
CA LEU A 39 3.09 -9.89 -7.52
C LEU A 39 1.74 -9.53 -6.87
N GLY A 40 1.72 -8.58 -5.92
CA GLY A 40 0.50 -8.15 -5.26
C GLY A 40 0.17 -8.88 -3.97
N LYS A 41 1.01 -9.83 -3.51
CA LYS A 41 0.86 -10.48 -2.19
C LYS A 41 1.16 -9.52 -1.03
N HIS A 42 2.01 -8.54 -1.28
CA HIS A 42 2.31 -7.48 -0.31
C HIS A 42 2.09 -6.13 -0.95
N VAL A 43 1.98 -5.10 -0.13
CA VAL A 43 1.75 -3.73 -0.58
C VAL A 43 2.48 -2.75 0.34
N TYR A 44 3.07 -1.71 -0.25
CA TYR A 44 3.37 -0.50 0.51
C TYR A 44 2.15 0.41 0.50
N VAL A 45 1.63 0.71 1.69
CA VAL A 45 0.57 1.70 1.90
C VAL A 45 1.22 3.03 2.24
N ARG A 46 1.15 3.99 1.32
CA ARG A 46 1.60 5.36 1.55
C ARG A 46 0.50 6.13 2.25
N ASN A 47 0.56 6.17 3.57
CA ASN A 47 -0.40 6.89 4.38
C ASN A 47 0.00 8.37 4.48
N ILE A 48 -0.63 9.21 3.66
CA ILE A 48 -0.37 10.66 3.67
C ILE A 48 -0.90 11.36 4.92
N SER A 49 -1.89 10.77 5.60
CA SER A 49 -2.45 11.29 6.84
C SER A 49 -1.46 11.14 8.01
N THR A 50 -0.65 10.08 8.01
CA THR A 50 0.37 9.84 9.04
C THR A 50 1.79 10.21 8.58
N GLY A 51 1.98 10.48 7.29
CA GLY A 51 3.29 10.73 6.68
C GLY A 51 4.19 9.49 6.60
N ARG A 52 3.65 8.29 6.83
CA ARG A 52 4.41 7.03 6.85
C ARG A 52 4.05 6.14 5.68
N THR A 53 5.01 5.31 5.28
CA THR A 53 4.77 4.23 4.32
C THR A 53 4.91 2.91 5.04
N GLU A 54 3.83 2.13 5.08
CA GLU A 54 3.79 0.85 5.79
C GLU A 54 3.82 -0.32 4.83
N HIS A 55 4.59 -1.35 5.17
CA HIS A 55 4.55 -2.62 4.45
C HIS A 55 3.48 -3.52 5.07
N CYS A 56 2.54 -3.97 4.25
CA CYS A 56 1.42 -4.79 4.66
C CYS A 56 1.29 -6.01 3.75
N ALA A 57 0.85 -7.14 4.32
CA ALA A 57 0.41 -8.29 3.53
C ALA A 57 -1.09 -8.15 3.22
N THR A 58 -1.54 -8.70 2.09
CA THR A 58 -2.95 -8.62 1.68
C THR A 58 -3.90 -9.35 2.62
N ASP A 59 -3.41 -10.32 3.37
CA ASP A 59 -4.16 -11.09 4.37
C ASP A 59 -4.08 -10.48 5.79
N SER A 60 -3.37 -9.36 5.97
CA SER A 60 -3.15 -8.77 7.30
C SER A 60 -4.22 -7.75 7.69
N ASP A 61 -4.64 -7.77 8.96
CA ASP A 61 -5.52 -6.74 9.54
C ASP A 61 -4.91 -5.34 9.46
N LYS A 62 -3.58 -5.27 9.56
CA LYS A 62 -2.82 -4.02 9.44
C LYS A 62 -3.11 -3.29 8.12
N LEU A 63 -3.29 -4.02 7.01
CA LEU A 63 -3.66 -3.42 5.73
C LEU A 63 -5.00 -2.69 5.83
N VAL A 64 -5.98 -3.36 6.41
CA VAL A 64 -7.35 -2.85 6.56
C VAL A 64 -7.35 -1.59 7.43
N GLU A 65 -6.59 -1.57 8.53
CA GLU A 65 -6.45 -0.39 9.39
C GLU A 65 -5.83 0.82 8.68
N GLN A 66 -4.80 0.60 7.86
CA GLN A 66 -4.19 1.67 7.08
C GLN A 66 -5.14 2.22 6.02
N LEU A 67 -5.86 1.33 5.33
CA LEU A 67 -6.88 1.73 4.35
C LEU A 67 -8.04 2.47 5.01
N ARG A 68 -8.47 2.05 6.20
CA ARG A 68 -9.46 2.77 7.01
C ARG A 68 -8.97 4.17 7.36
N THR A 69 -7.74 4.31 7.83
CA THR A 69 -7.16 5.62 8.19
C THR A 69 -7.18 6.59 7.01
N LEU A 70 -6.78 6.11 5.83
CA LEU A 70 -6.80 6.90 4.59
C LEU A 70 -8.22 7.20 4.10
N ALA A 71 -9.15 6.25 4.25
CA ALA A 71 -10.55 6.46 3.90
C ALA A 71 -11.21 7.53 4.79
N THR A 72 -11.00 7.48 6.11
CA THR A 72 -11.45 8.51 7.07
C THR A 72 -10.84 9.89 6.77
N ALA A 73 -9.65 9.94 6.15
CA ALA A 73 -9.04 11.18 5.68
C ALA A 73 -9.59 11.71 4.34
N GLY A 74 -10.64 11.09 3.80
CA GLY A 74 -11.32 11.54 2.57
C GLY A 74 -10.79 10.89 1.28
N HIS A 75 -9.98 9.83 1.37
CA HIS A 75 -9.42 9.14 0.20
C HIS A 75 -10.14 7.83 -0.15
N ALA A 76 -11.34 7.60 0.40
CA ALA A 76 -12.08 6.34 0.26
C ALA A 76 -12.37 5.98 -1.21
N ALA A 77 -12.86 6.92 -2.02
CA ALA A 77 -13.19 6.68 -3.43
C ALA A 77 -11.97 6.21 -4.24
N LYS A 78 -10.85 6.94 -4.12
CA LYS A 78 -9.60 6.60 -4.81
C LYS A 78 -9.01 5.28 -4.33
N LEU A 79 -9.04 5.00 -3.02
CA LEU A 79 -8.61 3.73 -2.49
C LEU A 79 -9.42 2.56 -3.04
N ARG A 80 -10.73 2.72 -3.17
CA ARG A 80 -11.59 1.69 -3.74
C ARG A 80 -11.22 1.39 -5.19
N ASP A 81 -10.94 2.41 -5.99
CA ASP A 81 -10.49 2.24 -7.38
C ASP A 81 -9.13 1.53 -7.44
N GLU A 82 -8.17 1.92 -6.59
CA GLU A 82 -6.86 1.28 -6.51
C GLU A 82 -6.97 -0.20 -6.08
N VAL A 83 -7.81 -0.54 -5.10
CA VAL A 83 -8.04 -1.92 -4.66
C VAL A 83 -8.66 -2.76 -5.79
N LYS A 84 -9.62 -2.21 -6.54
CA LYS A 84 -10.21 -2.89 -7.70
C LYS A 84 -9.20 -3.13 -8.82
N LEU A 85 -8.36 -2.15 -9.12
CA LEU A 85 -7.28 -2.31 -10.09
C LEU A 85 -6.29 -3.39 -9.66
N LEU A 86 -5.98 -3.47 -8.36
CA LEU A 86 -5.12 -4.51 -7.80
C LEU A 86 -5.77 -5.89 -7.87
N GLN A 87 -7.07 -6.02 -7.59
CA GLN A 87 -7.79 -7.28 -7.78
C GLN A 87 -7.81 -7.71 -9.26
N GLN A 88 -7.94 -6.78 -10.20
CA GLN A 88 -7.86 -7.08 -11.63
C GLN A 88 -6.46 -7.53 -12.07
N ALA A 89 -5.41 -6.89 -11.55
CA ALA A 89 -4.03 -7.23 -11.88
C ALA A 89 -3.54 -8.50 -11.18
N HIS A 90 -4.07 -8.79 -9.99
CA HIS A 90 -3.58 -9.81 -9.06
C HIS A 90 -4.75 -10.58 -8.41
N PRO A 91 -5.57 -11.30 -9.20
CA PRO A 91 -6.83 -11.88 -8.72
C PRO A 91 -6.65 -12.96 -7.65
N ASP A 92 -5.51 -13.66 -7.65
CA ASP A 92 -5.22 -14.77 -6.74
C ASP A 92 -4.58 -14.33 -5.41
N HIS A 93 -4.39 -13.03 -5.20
CA HIS A 93 -3.66 -12.50 -4.05
C HIS A 93 -4.55 -11.93 -2.94
N GLY A 94 -5.85 -12.21 -2.97
CA GLY A 94 -6.78 -11.94 -1.87
C GLY A 94 -7.30 -10.50 -1.78
N TRP A 95 -7.17 -9.70 -2.84
CA TRP A 95 -7.67 -8.33 -2.88
C TRP A 95 -9.20 -8.26 -2.86
N ASP A 96 -9.88 -9.31 -3.34
CA ASP A 96 -11.32 -9.54 -3.21
C ASP A 96 -11.75 -9.59 -1.73
N LYS A 97 -10.99 -10.30 -0.89
CA LYS A 97 -11.25 -10.39 0.55
C LYS A 97 -10.99 -9.08 1.25
N VAL A 98 -9.96 -8.35 0.83
CA VAL A 98 -9.65 -7.00 1.33
C VAL A 98 -10.81 -6.05 1.01
N GLU A 99 -11.29 -6.02 -0.24
CA GLU A 99 -12.43 -5.18 -0.64
C GLU A 99 -13.69 -5.55 0.16
N ALA A 100 -14.03 -6.85 0.22
CA ALA A 100 -15.19 -7.33 0.95
C ALA A 100 -15.15 -6.94 2.45
N LYS A 101 -13.98 -7.04 3.08
CA LYS A 101 -13.79 -6.64 4.48
C LYS A 101 -13.94 -5.14 4.68
N LEU A 102 -13.37 -4.32 3.80
CA LEU A 102 -13.51 -2.85 3.87
C LEU A 102 -14.97 -2.40 3.67
N VAL A 103 -15.70 -3.07 2.78
CA VAL A 103 -17.15 -2.83 2.60
C VAL A 103 -17.92 -3.26 3.84
N SER A 104 -17.65 -4.45 4.37
CA SER A 104 -18.32 -4.97 5.58
C SER A 104 -18.07 -4.09 6.82
N GLU A 105 -16.91 -3.47 6.91
CA GLU A 105 -16.55 -2.56 8.00
C GLU A 105 -17.03 -1.12 7.77
N GLY A 106 -17.76 -0.86 6.68
CA GLY A 106 -18.29 0.46 6.35
C GLY A 106 -17.23 1.47 5.92
N VAL A 107 -16.01 1.03 5.59
CA VAL A 107 -14.90 1.91 5.16
C VAL A 107 -15.16 2.55 3.79
N PHE A 108 -15.93 1.85 2.94
CA PHE A 108 -16.32 2.32 1.61
C PHE A 108 -17.83 2.64 1.49
N ALA A 109 -18.50 2.96 2.61
CA ALA A 109 -19.88 3.45 2.55
C ALA A 109 -19.94 4.85 1.91
N GLU A 110 -21.03 5.12 1.18
CA GLU A 110 -21.25 6.33 0.34
C GLU A 110 -20.98 7.67 1.03
#